data_AF-A0A3D3YVW1-F1
#
_entry.id   AF-A0A3D3YVW1-F1
#
_cell.length_a   1.000
_cell.length_b   1.000
_cell.length_c   1.000
_cell.angle_alpha   90.00
_cell.angle_beta   90.00
_cell.angle_gamma   90.00
#
_symmetry.space_group_name_H-M   'P 1'
#
loop_
_entity.id
_entity.type
_entity.pdbx_description
1 polymer ?
#
loop_
_entity_poly.entity_id
_entity_poly.type
_entity_poly.pdbx_seq_one_letter_code
_entity_poly.pdbx_strand_id
1 'polypeptide(L)' 'MDYEGAILTVLREEAGPLHWTVIQDLALRRGYLDPFTQKDIRRNLLAALAVATREGRVTKDAKGVYSLPS' A
#
# COMPACT_ATOMS: atom_id res chain seq x y z
N MET A 1 6.85 11.09 2.13
CA MET A 1 6.93 9.68 1.68
C MET A 1 6.05 9.54 0.44
N ASP A 2 6.39 8.66 -0.49
CA ASP A 2 5.56 8.35 -1.66
C ASP A 2 4.61 7.18 -1.36
N TYR A 3 3.68 6.90 -2.29
CA TYR A 3 2.69 5.85 -2.10
C TYR A 3 3.32 4.46 -1.99
N GLU A 4 4.35 4.18 -2.78
CA GLU A 4 5.05 2.89 -2.74
C GLU A 4 5.78 2.70 -1.41
N GLY A 5 6.52 3.71 -0.94
CA GLY A 5 7.17 3.67 0.37
C GLY A 5 6.17 3.45 1.50
N ALA A 6 5.01 4.10 1.45
CA ALA A 6 3.95 3.91 2.43
C ALA A 6 3.40 2.47 2.43
N ILE A 7 3.11 1.91 1.24
CA ILE A 7 2.63 0.54 1.08
C ILE A 7 3.63 -0.47 1.67
N LEU A 8 4.90 -0.36 1.27
CA LEU A 8 5.95 -1.29 1.71
C LEU A 8 6.20 -1.19 3.22
N THR A 9 6.11 0.01 3.77
CA THR A 9 6.25 0.21 5.22
C THR A 9 5.12 -0.47 5.98
N VAL A 10 3.86 -0.24 5.57
CA VAL A 10 2.70 -0.88 6.21
C VAL A 10 2.76 -2.40 6.11
N LEU A 11 3.08 -2.95 4.94
CA LEU A 11 3.18 -4.41 4.75
C LEU A 11 4.31 -5.04 5.60
N ARG A 12 5.41 -4.32 5.82
CA ARG A 12 6.50 -4.78 6.72
C ARG A 12 6.08 -4.77 8.19
N GLU A 13 5.29 -3.79 8.60
CA GLU A 13 4.88 -3.63 10.01
C GLU A 13 3.80 -4.65 10.43
N GLU A 14 2.85 -4.98 9.55
CA GLU A 14 1.71 -5.86 9.88
C GLU A 14 1.98 -7.35 9.66
N ALA A 15 3.15 -7.73 9.16
CA ALA A 15 3.61 -9.12 8.99
C ALA A 15 2.55 -10.09 8.43
N GLY A 16 1.82 -9.69 7.38
CA GLY A 16 0.78 -10.53 6.78
C GLY A 16 0.09 -9.90 5.56
N PRO A 17 -0.74 -10.69 4.85
CA PRO A 17 -1.51 -10.22 3.70
C PRO A 17 -2.59 -9.21 4.13
N LEU A 18 -2.60 -8.04 3.51
CA LEU A 18 -3.53 -6.95 3.82
C LEU A 18 -4.38 -6.56 2.61
N HIS A 19 -5.65 -6.26 2.87
CA HIS A 19 -6.49 -5.63 1.85
C HIS A 19 -6.06 -4.17 1.63
N TRP A 20 -6.10 -3.67 0.39
CA TRP A 20 -5.64 -2.32 0.05
C TRP A 20 -6.31 -1.20 0.87
N THR A 21 -7.56 -1.38 1.31
CA THR A 21 -8.24 -0.43 2.19
C THR A 21 -7.58 -0.34 3.56
N VAL A 22 -7.11 -1.47 4.09
CA VAL A 22 -6.40 -1.54 5.37
C VAL A 22 -5.04 -0.89 5.23
N ILE A 23 -4.34 -1.14 4.11
CA ILE A 23 -3.07 -0.47 3.79
C ILE A 23 -3.27 1.05 3.76
N GLN A 24 -4.33 1.52 3.10
CA GLN A 24 -4.66 2.95 3.04
C GLN A 24 -4.94 3.54 4.43
N ASP A 25 -5.81 2.90 5.22
CA ASP A 25 -6.20 3.39 6.54
C ASP A 25 -5.00 3.44 7.50
N LEU A 26 -4.15 2.41 7.50
CA LEU A 26 -2.93 2.39 8.30
C LEU A 26 -1.93 3.46 7.84
N ALA A 27 -1.74 3.63 6.53
CA ALA A 27 -0.85 4.65 5.99
C ALA A 27 -1.32 6.07 6.35
N LEU A 28 -2.63 6.32 6.38
CA LEU A 28 -3.21 7.58 6.83
C LEU A 28 -3.04 7.79 8.35
N ARG A 29 -3.39 6.78 9.15
CA ARG A 29 -3.29 6.86 10.62
C ARG A 29 -1.87 7.03 11.12
N ARG A 30 -0.90 6.44 10.42
CA ARG A 30 0.54 6.53 10.73
C ARG A 30 1.21 7.77 10.14
N GLY A 31 0.47 8.58 9.37
CA GLY A 31 1.00 9.78 8.73
C GLY A 31 1.98 9.52 7.57
N TYR A 32 1.99 8.30 7.03
CA TYR A 32 2.77 7.97 5.82
C TYR A 32 2.16 8.60 4.57
N LEU A 33 0.83 8.72 4.57
CA LEU A 33 0.06 9.48 3.59
C LEU A 33 -0.67 10.63 4.27
N ASP A 34 -0.75 11.75 3.56
CA ASP A 34 -1.39 12.97 4.03
C ASP A 34 -2.52 13.37 3.07
N PRO A 35 -3.79 13.28 3.50
CA PRO A 35 -4.94 13.61 2.66
C PRO A 35 -5.07 15.10 2.35
N PHE A 36 -4.37 15.98 3.09
CA PHE A 36 -4.42 17.42 2.86
C PHE A 36 -3.45 17.86 1.75
N THR A 37 -2.32 17.18 1.61
CA THR A 37 -1.32 17.48 0.57
C THR A 37 -1.41 16.54 -0.63
N GLN A 38 -1.92 15.32 -0.44
CA GLN A 38 -2.04 14.31 -1.49
C GLN A 38 -3.50 14.14 -1.93
N LYS A 39 -3.76 14.43 -3.21
CA LYS A 39 -5.07 14.23 -3.83
C LYS A 39 -5.22 12.79 -4.32
N ASP A 40 -6.47 12.35 -4.45
CA ASP A 40 -6.83 11.07 -5.07
C ASP A 40 -6.11 9.86 -4.44
N ILE A 41 -5.96 9.84 -3.11
CA ILE A 41 -5.18 8.83 -2.38
C ILE A 41 -5.49 7.40 -2.82
N ARG A 42 -6.78 7.06 -2.92
CA ARG A 42 -7.20 5.72 -3.35
C ARG A 42 -6.64 5.37 -4.73
N ARG A 43 -6.76 6.27 -5.71
CA ARG A 43 -6.33 6.04 -7.09
C ARG A 43 -4.82 5.85 -7.15
N ASN A 44 -4.08 6.73 -6.48
CA ASN A 44 -2.63 6.72 -6.48
C ASN A 44 -2.06 5.52 -5.71
N LEU A 45 -2.69 5.13 -4.59
CA LEU A 45 -2.35 3.91 -3.85
C LEU A 45 -2.57 2.66 -4.71
N LEU A 46 -3.71 2.54 -5.39
CA LEU A 46 -3.99 1.39 -6.26
C LEU A 46 -3.04 1.35 -7.47
N ALA A 47 -2.68 2.50 -8.02
CA ALA A 47 -1.68 2.59 -9.09
C ALA A 47 -0.30 2.15 -8.59
N ALA A 48 0.12 2.61 -7.41
CA ALA A 48 1.38 2.20 -6.80
C ALA A 48 1.40 0.70 -6.48
N LEU A 49 0.30 0.13 -5.95
CA LEU A 49 0.17 -1.32 -5.74
C LEU A 49 0.30 -2.09 -7.06
N ALA A 50 -0.31 -1.61 -8.14
CA ALA A 50 -0.21 -2.26 -9.45
C ALA A 50 1.23 -2.22 -10.00
N VAL A 51 1.93 -1.09 -9.85
CA VAL A 51 3.34 -0.95 -10.25
C VAL A 51 4.23 -1.86 -9.40
N ALA A 52 4.10 -1.80 -8.07
CA ALA A 52 4.86 -2.64 -7.15
C ALA A 52 4.62 -4.15 -7.39
N THR A 53 3.40 -4.54 -7.75
CA THR A 53 3.10 -5.93 -8.12
C THR A 53 3.83 -6.33 -9.40
N ARG A 54 3.81 -5.46 -10.42
CA ARG A 54 4.50 -5.70 -11.69
C ARG A 54 6.02 -5.79 -11.52
N GLU A 55 6.57 -5.04 -10.57
CA GLU A 55 8.00 -5.03 -10.24
C GLU A 55 8.41 -6.14 -9.26
N GLY A 56 7.46 -6.97 -8.81
CA GLY A 56 7.73 -8.07 -7.87
C GLY A 56 8.07 -7.59 -6.46
N ARG A 57 7.75 -6.34 -6.11
CA ARG A 57 7.95 -5.75 -4.77
C ARG A 57 6.85 -6.16 -3.79
N VAL A 58 5.67 -6.49 -4.31
CA VAL A 58 4.52 -7.01 -3.55
C VAL A 58 3.85 -8.13 -4.33
N THR A 59 3.24 -9.08 -3.64
CA THR A 59 2.45 -10.14 -4.25
C THR A 59 0.97 -9.84 -4.07
N LYS A 60 0.15 -10.14 -5.09
CA LYS A 60 -1.31 -10.04 -4.99
C LYS A 60 -1.90 -11.42 -4.75
N ASP A 61 -2.16 -11.74 -3.48
CA ASP A 61 -2.60 -13.07 -3.05
C ASP A 61 -4.08 -13.33 -3.39
N ALA A 62 -4.92 -12.29 -3.31
CA ALA A 62 -6.34 -12.38 -3.62
C ALA A 62 -6.88 -11.05 -4.15
N LYS A 63 -8.19 -10.98 -4.40
CA LYS A 63 -8.85 -9.76 -4.87
C LYS A 63 -8.66 -8.63 -3.86
N GLY A 64 -7.75 -7.71 -4.19
CA GLY A 64 -7.47 -6.53 -3.38
C GLY A 64 -6.58 -6.81 -2.16
N VAL A 65 -6.04 -8.02 -2.03
CA VAL A 65 -5.16 -8.43 -0.92
C VAL A 65 -3.73 -8.52 -1.42
N TYR A 66 -2.81 -7.94 -0.65
CA TYR A 66 -1.39 -7.79 -1.00
C TYR A 66 -0.50 -8.19 0.17
N SER A 67 0.65 -8.77 -0.15
CA SER A 67 1.68 -9.20 0.81
C SER A 67 3.08 -8.86 0.30
N LEU A 68 4.08 -9.00 1.17
CA LEU A 68 5.48 -8.97 0.74
C LEU A 68 5.81 -10.29 0.01
N PRO A 69 6.70 -10.27 -0.99
CA PRO A 69 7.23 -11.48 -1.60
C PRO A 69 7.93 -12.34 -0.54
N SER A 70 7.67 -13.65 -0.56
CA SER A 70 8.37 -14.64 0.26
C SER A 70 9.82 -14.83 -0.16
#